data_AF-B4UEY8-F1
#
_entry.id   AF-B4UEY8-F1
#
_cell.length_a   1.000
_cell.length_b   1.000
_cell.length_c   1.000
_cell.angle_alpha   90.00
_cell.angle_beta   90.00
_cell.angle_gamma   90.00
#
_symmetry.space_group_name_H-M   'P 1'
#
loop_
_entity.id
_entity.type
_entity.pdbx_description
1 polymer ?
#
loop_
_entity_poly.entity_id
_entity_poly.type
_entity_poly.pdbx_seq_one_letter_code
_entity_poly.pdbx_strand_id
1 'polypeptide(L)' 'MASCSRIASCPLFAQFAMKSSLRVWQGYYCEGDFARCERFKLASAGAAVPVNLLPNGKSLAVPLEQLEPKHMQ' A
#
# COMPACT_ATOMS: atom_id res chain seq x y z
N MET A 1 -10.85 -4.37 -17.79
CA MET A 1 -10.23 -3.38 -16.89
C MET A 1 -8.77 -3.73 -16.70
N ALA A 2 -7.86 -2.74 -16.76
CA ALA A 2 -6.47 -2.98 -16.45
C ALA A 2 -6.31 -3.09 -14.93
N SER A 3 -5.51 -4.05 -14.46
CA SER A 3 -5.12 -4.19 -13.06
C SER A 3 -3.75 -3.56 -12.84
N CYS A 4 -3.50 -3.06 -11.62
CA CYS A 4 -2.17 -2.57 -11.23
C CYS A 4 -1.09 -3.65 -11.47
N SER A 5 -0.08 -3.34 -12.29
CA SER A 5 1.02 -4.26 -12.60
C SER A 5 1.86 -4.66 -11.39
N ARG A 6 1.72 -3.92 -10.29
CA ARG A 6 2.47 -4.13 -9.04
C ARG A 6 1.64 -4.83 -7.96
N ILE A 7 0.42 -5.27 -8.28
CA ILE A 7 -0.48 -5.86 -7.28
C ILE A 7 0.17 -7.05 -6.58
N ALA A 8 0.87 -7.94 -7.30
CA ALA A 8 1.45 -9.15 -6.72
C ALA A 8 2.60 -8.88 -5.73
N SER A 9 3.27 -7.72 -5.82
CA SER A 9 4.49 -7.42 -5.08
C SER A 9 4.42 -6.09 -4.30
N CYS A 10 3.23 -5.52 -4.13
CA CYS A 10 3.08 -4.22 -3.50
C CYS A 10 3.52 -4.29 -2.02
N PRO A 11 4.54 -3.53 -1.58
CA PRO A 11 5.04 -3.59 -0.19
C PRO A 11 3.99 -3.18 0.85
N LEU A 12 2.90 -2.55 0.42
CA LEU A 12 1.79 -2.18 1.28
C LEU A 12 1.17 -3.40 1.98
N PHE A 13 1.17 -4.57 1.34
CA PHE A 13 0.42 -5.72 1.81
C PHE A 13 0.98 -6.27 3.11
N ALA A 14 2.31 -6.16 3.29
CA ALA A 14 2.99 -6.51 4.54
C ALA A 14 2.53 -5.65 5.73
N GLN A 15 1.98 -4.45 5.48
CA GLN A 15 1.52 -3.54 6.52
C GLN A 15 0.13 -3.87 7.06
N PHE A 16 -0.61 -4.78 6.41
CA PHE A 16 -1.95 -5.15 6.83
C PHE A 16 -1.95 -6.48 7.58
N ALA A 17 -2.15 -6.43 8.90
CA ALA A 17 -2.40 -7.62 9.71
C ALA A 17 -3.73 -8.31 9.33
N MET A 18 -4.76 -7.53 8.99
CA MET A 18 -6.08 -8.05 8.61
C MET A 18 -6.25 -8.11 7.09
N LYS A 19 -6.51 -9.33 6.57
CA LYS A 19 -6.74 -9.59 5.13
C LYS A 19 -7.96 -8.85 4.56
N SER A 20 -8.99 -8.62 5.38
CA SER A 20 -10.21 -7.89 4.98
C SER A 20 -9.90 -6.43 4.64
N SER A 21 -9.17 -5.73 5.50
CA SER A 21 -8.72 -4.36 5.25
C SER A 21 -7.88 -4.27 3.98
N LEU A 22 -6.98 -5.23 3.76
CA LEU A 22 -6.18 -5.31 2.55
C LEU A 22 -7.03 -5.47 1.28
N ARG A 23 -8.05 -6.34 1.29
CA ARG A 23 -8.94 -6.54 0.12
C ARG A 23 -9.69 -5.27 -0.27
N VAL A 24 -10.09 -4.44 0.69
CA VAL A 24 -10.73 -3.15 0.41
C VAL A 24 -9.78 -2.25 -0.39
N TRP A 25 -8.53 -2.10 0.04
CA TRP A 25 -7.53 -1.32 -0.70
C TRP A 25 -7.24 -1.88 -2.08
N GLN A 26 -7.12 -3.21 -2.21
CA GLN A 26 -6.92 -3.87 -3.51
C GLN A 26 -8.10 -3.61 -4.45
N GLY A 27 -9.33 -3.72 -3.97
CA GLY A 27 -10.52 -3.43 -4.77
C GLY A 27 -10.54 -2.00 -5.30
N TYR A 28 -10.33 -1.01 -4.43
CA TYR A 28 -10.39 0.40 -4.84
C TYR A 28 -9.21 0.86 -5.71
N TYR A 29 -7.99 0.43 -5.39
CA TYR A 29 -6.76 1.01 -5.96
C TYR A 29 -5.93 0.05 -6.80
N CYS A 30 -6.19 -1.26 -6.78
CA CYS A 30 -5.42 -2.21 -7.59
C CYS A 30 -6.26 -2.83 -8.71
N GLU A 31 -7.49 -3.21 -8.40
CA GLU A 31 -8.47 -3.78 -9.32
C GLU A 31 -9.38 -2.69 -9.94
N GLY A 32 -9.53 -1.56 -9.23
CA GLY A 32 -10.20 -0.34 -9.70
C GLY A 32 -9.26 0.63 -10.42
N ASP A 33 -9.27 1.90 -10.02
CA ASP A 33 -8.46 2.95 -10.66
C ASP A 33 -7.08 3.08 -10.00
N PHE A 34 -6.15 2.25 -10.45
CA PHE A 34 -4.78 2.25 -9.94
C PHE A 34 -3.98 3.50 -10.32
N ALA A 35 -4.40 4.28 -11.31
CA ALA A 35 -3.74 5.54 -11.65
C ALA A 35 -3.90 6.60 -10.55
N ARG A 36 -4.89 6.45 -9.67
CA ARG A 36 -5.11 7.31 -8.49
C ARG A 36 -4.35 6.87 -7.24
N CYS A 37 -3.61 5.77 -7.29
CA CYS A 37 -2.82 5.27 -6.16
C CYS A 37 -1.49 6.02 -6.06
N GLU A 38 -1.25 6.78 -4.97
CA GLU A 38 0.01 7.56 -4.85
C GLU A 38 1.24 6.68 -4.73
N ARG A 39 1.08 5.49 -4.16
CA ARG A 39 2.14 4.50 -4.14
C ARG A 39 2.51 4.03 -5.55
N PHE A 40 1.53 3.89 -6.44
CA PHE A 40 1.76 3.50 -7.83
C PHE A 40 2.41 4.64 -8.61
N LYS A 41 1.97 5.89 -8.42
CA LYS A 41 2.58 7.05 -9.09
C LYS A 41 4.06 7.19 -8.73
N LEU A 42 4.40 7.16 -7.45
CA LEU A 42 5.79 7.24 -7.00
C LEU A 42 6.64 6.09 -7.56
N ALA A 43 6.11 4.87 -7.49
CA ALA A 43 6.78 3.70 -8.03
C ALA A 43 7.04 3.78 -9.54
N SER A 44 6.05 4.20 -10.32
CA SER A 44 6.16 4.37 -11.77
C SER A 44 7.10 5.51 -12.15
N ALA A 45 7.26 6.51 -11.28
CA ALA A 45 8.24 7.57 -11.42
C ALA A 45 9.67 7.18 -10.99
N GLY A 46 9.88 5.94 -10.51
CA GLY A 46 11.17 5.49 -9.98
C GLY A 46 11.53 6.09 -8.62
N ALA A 47 10.58 6.75 -7.95
CA ALA A 47 10.79 7.36 -6.64
C ALA A 47 10.67 6.34 -5.50
N ALA A 48 11.33 6.61 -4.39
CA ALA A 48 11.16 5.85 -3.16
C ALA A 48 9.71 5.94 -2.67
N VAL A 49 9.10 4.80 -2.34
CA VAL A 49 7.73 4.73 -1.82
C VAL A 49 7.79 4.59 -0.31
N PRO A 50 7.39 5.61 0.48
CA PRO A 50 7.39 5.50 1.93
C PRO A 50 6.51 4.34 2.39
N VAL A 51 7.00 3.57 3.37
CA VAL A 51 6.32 2.35 3.81
C VAL A 51 5.04 2.65 4.60
N ASN A 52 4.92 3.85 5.19
CA ASN A 52 3.72 4.34 5.86
C ASN A 52 2.75 5.10 4.93
N LEU A 53 3.09 5.31 3.65
CA LEU A 53 2.22 5.97 2.68
C LEU A 53 1.11 5.02 2.23
N LEU A 54 -0.14 5.43 2.39
CA LEU A 54 -1.32 4.71 1.92
C LEU A 54 -1.65 5.07 0.45
N PRO A 55 -2.43 4.23 -0.26
CA PRO A 55 -2.83 4.48 -1.66
C PRO A 55 -3.54 5.82 -1.89
N ASN A 56 -4.24 6.34 -0.89
CA ASN A 56 -4.97 7.62 -0.97
C ASN A 56 -4.08 8.86 -0.73
N GLY A 57 -2.76 8.70 -0.58
CA GLY A 57 -1.83 9.80 -0.32
C GLY A 57 -1.70 10.19 1.15
N LYS A 58 -2.46 9.57 2.07
CA LYS A 58 -2.29 9.79 3.51
C LYS A 58 -1.16 8.92 4.04
N SER A 59 -0.44 9.40 5.05
CA SER A 59 0.55 8.61 5.77
C SER A 59 -0.01 8.12 7.10
N LEU A 60 0.36 6.90 7.51
CA LEU A 60 0.10 6.44 8.86
C LEU A 60 0.96 7.26 9.83
N ALA A 61 0.32 7.80 10.87
CA ALA A 61 0.95 8.63 11.89
C ALA A 61 1.72 7.82 12.94
N VAL A 62 1.63 6.48 12.91
CA VAL A 62 2.38 5.62 13.82
C VAL A 62 3.86 5.56 13.40
N PRO A 63 4.80 5.70 14.35
CA PRO A 63 6.23 5.50 14.13
C PRO A 63 6.52 4.17 13.44
N LEU A 64 7.46 4.20 12.49
CA LEU A 64 7.85 3.04 11.68
C LEU A 64 8.36 1.88 12.55
N GLU A 65 8.99 2.18 13.68
CA GLU A 65 9.44 1.18 14.67
C GLU A 65 8.29 0.35 15.27
N GLN A 66 7.07 0.88 15.33
CA GLN A 66 5.89 0.16 15.82
C GLN A 66 5.21 -0.70 14.74
N LEU A 67 5.67 -0.59 13.49
CA LEU A 67 5.18 -1.40 12.36
C LEU A 67 6.11 -2.59 12.07
N GLU A 68 7.20 -2.76 12.83
CA GLU A 68 8.05 -3.94 12.70
C GLU A 68 7.32 -5.21 13.17
N PRO A 69 7.49 -6.36 12.50
CA PRO A 69 6.81 -7.62 12.84
C PRO A 69 7.04 -8.13 14.28
N LYS A 70 8.00 -7.55 15.00
CA LYS A 70 8.46 -7.98 16.32
C LYS A 70 7.53 -7.55 17.47
N HIS A 71 6.62 -6.62 17.25
CA HIS A 71 5.82 -5.98 18.31
C HIS A 71 4.29 -6.25 18.22
N MET A 72 3.82 -7.18 17.38
CA MET A 72 2.43 -7.65 17.36
C MET A 72 2.30 -9.08 17.93
N GLN A 73 2.72 -9.27 19.18
CA GLN A 73 2.40 -10.47 19.98
C GLN A 73 1.30 -10.14 20.98
#